data_AF-A0A957P6U8-F1
#
_entry.id   AF-A0A957P6U8-F1
#
_cell.length_a   1.000
_cell.length_b   1.000
_cell.length_c   1.000
_cell.angle_alpha   90.00
_cell.angle_beta   90.00
_cell.angle_gamma   90.00
#
_symmetry.space_group_name_H-M   'P 1'
#
loop_
_entity.id
_entity.type
_entity.pdbx_description
1 polymer ?
#
loop_
_entity_poly.entity_id
_entity_poly.type
_entity_poly.pdbx_seq_one_letter_code
_entity_poly.pdbx_strand_id
1 'polypeptide(L)'
;FAGWPSPDMEHYTEGRLYLLDCPTLTVTALTESGAGMPRWSPDGTALAFTQQGEPAFYKNSGICVANVKDGALTNRRIISQQFDENGWLQAWGPAGIYFGAMQRTSYQLLCIDPESGQFWRVTPPDAQSWPSAGDLFGGISFTPNFSHAALTYADHTRCAEIIVIALKNQSVSHQPPTTSHQPPTTSNQQPLTYITNFDAQTAAWPLAQHEVIQWSSRDGATIEGVLTKPIDFDPARAYPLLVVIHGGPTAVSIPSKLSYYERRYYPIQQWAAKGALI
;
A
#
# COMPACT_ATOMS: atom_id res chain seq x y z
N PHE A 1 18.18 -4.53 -11.26
CA PHE A 1 16.96 -5.36 -11.17
C PHE A 1 17.03 -6.24 -9.93
N ALA A 2 15.94 -6.92 -9.57
CA ALA A 2 15.94 -7.91 -8.49
C ALA A 2 15.68 -9.30 -9.09
N GLY A 3 16.41 -10.32 -8.63
CA GLY A 3 16.17 -11.72 -8.94
C GLY A 3 15.47 -12.42 -7.77
N TRP A 4 14.47 -13.24 -8.09
CA TRP A 4 13.71 -14.07 -7.16
C TRP A 4 13.45 -15.45 -7.79
N PRO A 5 13.66 -16.56 -7.07
CA PRO A 5 14.31 -16.65 -5.76
C PRO A 5 15.80 -16.31 -5.83
N SER A 6 16.46 -16.07 -4.68
CA SER A 6 17.92 -16.10 -4.60
C SER A 6 18.40 -17.46 -5.15
N PRO A 7 19.49 -17.51 -5.95
CA PRO A 7 20.01 -18.76 -6.46
C PRO A 7 20.62 -19.66 -5.36
N ASP A 8 20.80 -19.12 -4.15
CA ASP A 8 21.23 -19.87 -2.98
C ASP A 8 20.05 -20.57 -2.29
N MET A 9 20.14 -21.88 -2.06
CA MET A 9 19.09 -22.63 -1.37
C MET A 9 18.88 -22.19 0.08
N GLU A 10 19.91 -21.64 0.74
CA GLU A 10 19.76 -21.11 2.10
C GLU A 10 18.83 -19.88 2.13
N HIS A 11 18.69 -19.19 1.00
CA HIS A 11 17.96 -17.94 0.84
C HIS A 11 16.89 -18.01 -0.25
N TYR A 12 16.35 -19.19 -0.56
CA TYR A 12 15.43 -19.37 -1.69
C TYR A 12 14.11 -18.58 -1.58
N THR A 13 13.77 -18.08 -0.40
CA THR A 13 12.61 -17.21 -0.16
C THR A 13 12.96 -15.73 -0.19
N GLU A 14 14.19 -15.37 -0.55
CA GLU A 14 14.70 -14.02 -0.50
C GLU A 14 15.09 -13.50 -1.88
N GLY A 15 15.10 -12.18 -2.01
CA GLY A 15 15.52 -11.50 -3.23
C GLY A 15 16.99 -11.11 -3.22
N ARG A 16 17.57 -11.00 -4.42
CA ARG A 16 18.92 -10.44 -4.61
C ARG A 16 18.90 -9.30 -5.62
N LEU A 17 19.65 -8.23 -5.34
CA LEU A 17 19.80 -7.12 -6.27
C LEU A 17 20.97 -7.36 -7.22
N TYR A 18 20.74 -6.99 -8.47
CA TYR A 18 21.72 -7.07 -9.54
C TYR A 18 21.77 -5.75 -10.32
N LEU A 19 22.97 -5.34 -10.70
CA LEU A 19 23.25 -4.26 -11.65
C LEU A 19 23.48 -4.88 -13.03
N LEU A 20 22.75 -4.39 -14.04
CA LEU A 20 22.99 -4.71 -15.45
C LEU A 20 23.63 -3.50 -16.10
N ASP A 21 24.85 -3.66 -16.60
CA ASP A 21 25.45 -2.70 -17.52
C ASP A 21 24.88 -2.95 -18.92
N CYS A 22 24.06 -2.03 -19.44
CA CYS A 22 23.36 -2.24 -20.71
C CYS A 22 24.30 -2.34 -21.94
N PRO A 23 25.38 -1.52 -22.05
CA PRO A 23 26.30 -1.63 -23.18
C PRO A 23 27.05 -2.97 -23.25
N THR A 24 27.54 -3.47 -22.10
CA THR A 24 28.35 -4.70 -22.04
C THR A 24 27.52 -5.95 -21.74
N LEU A 25 26.26 -5.76 -21.32
CA LEU A 25 25.37 -6.80 -20.81
C LEU A 25 25.93 -7.53 -19.58
N THR A 26 26.88 -6.91 -18.88
CA THR A 26 27.51 -7.47 -17.69
C THR A 26 26.56 -7.36 -16.49
N VAL A 27 26.43 -8.45 -15.74
CA VAL A 27 25.58 -8.51 -14.54
C VAL A 27 26.44 -8.64 -13.29
N THR A 28 26.31 -7.69 -12.38
CA THR A 28 27.02 -7.67 -11.09
C THR A 28 26.01 -7.77 -9.95
N ALA A 29 26.23 -8.67 -9.00
CA ALA A 29 25.41 -8.75 -7.80
C ALA A 29 25.72 -7.58 -6.85
N LEU A 30 24.69 -6.91 -6.35
CA LEU A 30 24.79 -5.76 -5.43
C LEU A 30 24.54 -6.12 -3.97
N THR A 31 23.79 -7.19 -3.72
CA THR A 31 23.51 -7.73 -2.37
C THR A 31 23.77 -9.23 -2.37
N GLU A 32 23.80 -9.85 -1.18
CA GLU A 32 23.84 -11.32 -1.04
C GLU A 32 22.42 -11.90 -1.14
N SER A 33 21.51 -11.42 -0.30
CA SER A 33 20.10 -11.82 -0.26
C SER A 33 19.24 -10.72 0.40
N GLY A 34 17.98 -11.04 0.75
CA GLY A 34 17.07 -10.18 1.51
C GLY A 34 16.72 -8.82 0.90
N ALA A 35 16.91 -8.61 -0.40
CA ALA A 35 16.73 -7.30 -1.03
C ALA A 35 15.90 -7.33 -2.31
N GLY A 36 15.00 -6.36 -2.48
CA GLY A 36 14.06 -6.32 -3.60
C GLY A 36 13.56 -4.93 -3.97
N MET A 37 12.71 -4.88 -4.99
CA MET A 37 12.02 -3.65 -5.43
C MET A 37 12.92 -2.41 -5.66
N PRO A 38 14.05 -2.53 -6.37
CA PRO A 38 14.98 -1.40 -6.52
C PRO A 38 14.36 -0.25 -7.32
N ARG A 39 14.68 1.00 -6.92
CA ARG A 39 14.31 2.26 -7.59
C ARG A 39 15.52 3.19 -7.61
N TRP A 40 15.93 3.63 -8.79
CA TRP A 40 17.02 4.58 -8.96
C TRP A 40 16.62 5.98 -8.51
N SER A 41 17.54 6.70 -7.88
CA SER A 41 17.41 8.14 -7.65
C SER A 41 17.29 8.90 -8.98
N PRO A 42 16.70 10.11 -8.98
CA PRO A 42 16.53 10.90 -10.20
C PRO A 42 17.82 11.21 -10.95
N ASP A 43 18.95 11.31 -10.23
CA ASP A 43 20.28 11.55 -10.79
C ASP A 43 21.04 10.25 -11.14
N GLY A 44 20.48 9.07 -10.84
CA GLY A 44 21.07 7.77 -11.12
C GLY A 44 22.27 7.39 -10.25
N THR A 45 22.56 8.13 -9.18
CA THR A 45 23.75 7.88 -8.32
C THR A 45 23.46 6.99 -7.11
N ALA A 46 22.19 6.82 -6.76
CA ALA A 46 21.75 6.06 -5.59
C ALA A 46 20.57 5.15 -5.92
N LEU A 47 20.37 4.16 -5.04
CA LEU A 47 19.33 3.16 -5.14
C LEU A 47 18.52 3.11 -3.85
N ALA A 48 17.20 3.22 -3.97
CA ALA A 48 16.25 2.83 -2.95
C ALA A 48 15.83 1.38 -3.18
N PHE A 49 15.73 0.57 -2.14
CA PHE A 49 15.31 -0.82 -2.24
C PHE A 49 14.68 -1.30 -0.93
N THR A 50 13.86 -2.34 -1.01
CA THR A 50 13.29 -3.00 0.16
C THR A 50 14.31 -3.95 0.74
N GLN A 51 14.58 -3.82 2.04
CA GLN A 51 15.35 -4.76 2.83
C GLN A 51 14.41 -5.62 3.68
N GLN A 52 14.44 -6.92 3.50
CA GLN A 52 13.66 -7.87 4.30
C GLN A 52 14.00 -7.76 5.79
N GLY A 53 12.95 -7.76 6.62
CA GLY A 53 13.09 -7.78 8.06
C GLY A 53 13.42 -9.19 8.56
N GLU A 54 14.23 -9.29 9.62
CA GLU A 54 14.68 -10.58 10.18
C GLU A 54 14.15 -10.85 11.60
N PRO A 55 13.41 -11.94 11.85
CA PRO A 55 13.12 -13.03 10.90
C PRO A 55 12.12 -12.64 9.81
N ALA A 56 12.37 -13.16 8.60
CA ALA A 56 11.49 -13.05 7.45
C ALA A 56 10.02 -13.33 7.79
N PHE A 57 9.09 -12.66 7.09
CA PHE A 57 7.62 -12.77 7.26
C PHE A 57 7.05 -12.21 8.58
N TYR A 58 7.80 -12.23 9.68
CA TYR A 58 7.34 -11.77 10.99
C TYR A 58 7.77 -10.35 11.34
N LYS A 59 8.77 -9.81 10.64
CA LYS A 59 9.18 -8.41 10.78
C LYS A 59 8.92 -7.63 9.49
N ASN A 60 8.58 -6.35 9.68
CA ASN A 60 8.46 -5.42 8.57
C ASN A 60 9.79 -5.25 7.85
N SER A 61 9.68 -5.13 6.53
CA SER A 61 10.80 -4.78 5.68
C SER A 61 11.10 -3.29 5.79
N GLY A 62 12.39 -2.94 5.77
CA GLY A 62 12.85 -1.56 5.76
C GLY A 62 12.98 -1.01 4.34
N ILE A 63 12.72 0.28 4.16
CA ILE A 63 13.16 1.01 2.97
C ILE A 63 14.62 1.40 3.19
N CYS A 64 15.49 0.96 2.30
CA CYS A 64 16.93 1.16 2.36
C CYS A 64 17.38 2.06 1.20
N VAL A 65 18.35 2.94 1.48
CA VAL A 65 19.03 3.76 0.48
C VAL A 65 20.53 3.46 0.52
N ALA A 66 21.16 3.37 -0.65
CA ALA A 66 22.60 3.25 -0.80
C ALA A 66 23.08 3.98 -2.06
N ASN A 67 24.30 4.50 -2.03
CA ASN A 67 24.97 5.01 -3.23
C ASN A 67 25.46 3.84 -4.08
N VAL A 68 25.42 3.99 -5.40
CA VAL A 68 25.99 3.00 -6.32
C VAL A 68 27.29 3.56 -6.89
N LYS A 69 28.41 2.90 -6.61
CA LYS A 69 29.72 3.30 -7.10
C LYS A 69 30.54 2.06 -7.47
N ASP A 70 31.13 2.08 -8.66
CA ASP A 70 32.02 1.02 -9.16
C ASP A 70 31.42 -0.40 -9.04
N GLY A 71 30.11 -0.52 -9.29
CA GLY A 71 29.40 -1.80 -9.21
C GLY A 71 29.09 -2.29 -7.79
N ALA A 72 29.25 -1.45 -6.77
CA ALA A 72 28.99 -1.77 -5.37
C ALA A 72 28.05 -0.76 -4.70
N LEU A 73 27.35 -1.23 -3.66
CA LEU A 73 26.56 -0.38 -2.76
C LEU A 73 27.45 0.19 -1.66
N THR A 74 27.35 1.49 -1.41
CA THR A 74 28.05 2.19 -0.33
C THR A 74 27.08 3.07 0.47
N ASN A 75 27.44 3.44 1.70
CA ASN A 75 26.61 4.26 2.58
C ASN A 75 25.17 3.75 2.76
N ARG A 76 25.03 2.42 2.84
CA ARG A 76 23.75 1.75 2.99
C ARG A 76 23.11 2.10 4.33
N ARG A 77 21.87 2.59 4.31
CA ARG A 77 21.09 2.92 5.50
C ARG A 77 19.62 2.56 5.31
N ILE A 78 18.98 2.04 6.35
CA ILE A 78 17.51 1.99 6.42
C ILE A 78 17.04 3.43 6.73
N ILE A 79 15.98 3.89 6.09
CA ILE A 79 15.43 5.25 6.29
C ILE A 79 14.02 5.23 6.89
N SER A 80 13.37 4.07 6.93
CA SER A 80 12.00 3.89 7.38
C SER A 80 11.89 3.47 8.85
N GLN A 81 12.82 3.86 9.72
CA GLN A 81 12.77 3.44 11.15
C GLN A 81 11.54 3.97 11.89
N GLN A 82 10.97 5.09 11.42
CA GLN A 82 9.79 5.71 12.01
C GLN A 82 8.48 5.19 11.39
N PHE A 83 8.57 4.27 10.42
CA PHE A 83 7.43 3.71 9.72
C PHE A 83 7.23 2.26 10.16
N ASP A 84 6.07 1.97 10.73
CA ASP A 84 5.73 0.71 11.40
C ASP A 84 4.93 -0.26 10.53
N GLU A 85 5.01 -0.11 9.20
CA GLU A 85 4.31 -0.95 8.21
C GLU A 85 5.26 -1.40 7.08
N ASN A 86 4.81 -2.31 6.21
CA ASN A 86 5.57 -2.68 5.02
C ASN A 86 5.34 -1.69 3.87
N GLY A 87 6.42 -1.12 3.34
CA GLY A 87 6.38 -0.22 2.19
C GLY A 87 6.68 -0.93 0.86
N TRP A 88 5.78 -0.79 -0.10
CA TRP A 88 5.94 -1.25 -1.48
C TRP A 88 6.44 -0.11 -2.38
N LEU A 89 7.74 -0.11 -2.67
CA LEU A 89 8.41 0.94 -3.44
C LEU A 89 7.80 1.11 -4.85
N GLN A 90 7.53 2.35 -5.23
CA GLN A 90 6.91 2.73 -6.51
C GLN A 90 7.89 3.50 -7.41
N ALA A 91 8.51 4.57 -6.91
CA ALA A 91 9.46 5.38 -7.66
C ALA A 91 10.29 6.28 -6.72
N TRP A 92 11.48 6.70 -7.16
CA TRP A 92 12.21 7.78 -6.49
C TRP A 92 12.12 9.02 -7.37
N GLY A 93 11.35 10.01 -6.92
CA GLY A 93 11.16 11.29 -7.60
C GLY A 93 11.90 12.45 -6.93
N PRO A 94 11.73 13.68 -7.42
CA PRO A 94 12.44 14.85 -6.91
C PRO A 94 12.06 15.22 -5.47
N ALA A 95 10.85 14.85 -5.02
CA ALA A 95 10.40 15.11 -3.65
C ALA A 95 10.83 14.02 -2.65
N GLY A 96 11.23 12.83 -3.12
CA GLY A 96 11.54 11.69 -2.28
C GLY A 96 11.17 10.35 -2.91
N ILE A 97 11.12 9.31 -2.09
CA ILE A 97 10.81 7.95 -2.50
C ILE A 97 9.33 7.69 -2.28
N TYR A 98 8.58 7.46 -3.36
CA TYR A 98 7.18 7.09 -3.35
C TYR A 98 7.03 5.60 -3.11
N PHE A 99 6.13 5.24 -2.20
CA PHE A 99 5.81 3.85 -1.87
C PHE A 99 4.35 3.75 -1.47
N GLY A 100 3.73 2.61 -1.77
CA GLY A 100 2.41 2.31 -1.25
C GLY A 100 2.53 1.50 0.04
N ALA A 101 1.60 1.67 0.96
CA ALA A 101 1.55 0.86 2.16
C ALA A 101 0.12 0.70 2.68
N MET A 102 -0.10 -0.42 3.36
CA MET A 102 -1.28 -0.60 4.18
C MET A 102 -1.14 0.29 5.40
N GLN A 103 -2.19 1.02 5.73
CA GLN A 103 -2.37 1.70 7.01
C GLN A 103 -3.72 1.26 7.54
N ARG A 104 -3.68 0.23 8.39
CA ARG A 104 -4.87 -0.46 8.92
C ARG A 104 -5.81 -0.96 7.82
N THR A 105 -7.08 -0.57 7.82
CA THR A 105 -8.07 -0.85 6.77
C THR A 105 -8.05 0.22 5.66
N SER A 106 -6.87 0.69 5.25
CA SER A 106 -6.70 1.42 3.98
C SER A 106 -5.34 1.19 3.34
N TYR A 107 -5.20 1.43 2.04
CA TYR A 107 -3.91 1.52 1.37
C TYR A 107 -3.67 2.94 0.88
N GLN A 108 -2.46 3.44 1.09
CA GLN A 108 -2.10 4.82 0.85
C GLN A 108 -0.84 4.92 0.00
N LEU A 109 -0.81 5.90 -0.90
CA LEU A 109 0.45 6.34 -1.50
C LEU A 109 1.13 7.30 -0.52
N LEU A 110 2.37 7.00 -0.18
CA LEU A 110 3.21 7.78 0.72
C LEU A 110 4.48 8.20 -0.02
N CYS A 111 5.15 9.21 0.51
CA CYS A 111 6.48 9.62 0.10
C CYS A 111 7.36 9.74 1.33
N ILE A 112 8.61 9.27 1.27
CA ILE A 112 9.61 9.40 2.32
C ILE A 112 10.81 10.20 1.80
N ASP A 113 11.27 11.14 2.62
CA ASP A 113 12.51 11.87 2.39
C ASP A 113 13.71 10.93 2.67
N PRO A 114 14.58 10.68 1.67
CA PRO A 114 15.72 9.78 1.82
C PRO A 114 16.79 10.27 2.81
N GLU A 115 16.82 11.56 3.15
CA GLU A 115 17.81 12.13 4.08
C GLU A 115 17.29 12.12 5.51
N SER A 116 16.07 12.63 5.73
CA SER A 116 15.50 12.74 7.09
C SER A 116 14.72 11.51 7.56
N GLY A 117 14.29 10.63 6.65
CA GLY A 117 13.38 9.52 6.95
C GLY A 117 11.96 9.97 7.31
N GLN A 118 11.65 11.26 7.22
CA GLN A 118 10.29 11.76 7.40
C GLN A 118 9.42 11.33 6.22
N PHE A 119 8.21 10.88 6.51
CA PHE A 119 7.25 10.46 5.48
C PHE A 119 5.93 11.20 5.61
N TRP A 120 5.23 11.33 4.49
CA TRP A 120 3.92 11.96 4.41
C TRP A 120 3.02 11.23 3.43
N ARG A 121 1.70 11.38 3.65
CA ARG A 121 0.69 10.82 2.77
C ARG A 121 0.52 11.70 1.52
N VAL A 122 0.49 11.06 0.36
CA VAL A 122 0.28 11.71 -0.94
C VAL A 122 -1.19 11.64 -1.35
N THR A 123 -1.86 10.51 -1.09
CA THR A 123 -3.31 10.35 -1.28
C THR A 123 -4.10 11.20 -0.27
N PRO A 124 -5.32 11.65 -0.61
CA PRO A 124 -6.17 12.40 0.32
C PRO A 124 -6.43 11.63 1.64
N PRO A 125 -6.58 12.31 2.80
CA PRO A 125 -6.82 11.64 4.07
C PRO A 125 -8.11 10.82 4.13
N ASP A 126 -9.13 11.24 3.39
CA ASP A 126 -10.46 10.62 3.25
C ASP A 126 -10.51 9.51 2.18
N ALA A 127 -9.40 9.27 1.48
CA ALA A 127 -9.25 8.10 0.64
C ALA A 127 -9.29 6.84 1.52
N GLN A 128 -10.47 6.22 1.63
CA GLN A 128 -10.65 4.84 2.09
C GLN A 128 -10.24 3.88 0.97
N SER A 129 -9.13 4.21 0.32
CA SER A 129 -8.71 3.65 -0.94
C SER A 129 -8.07 2.30 -0.76
N TRP A 130 -8.34 1.44 -1.73
CA TRP A 130 -7.57 0.23 -1.94
C TRP A 130 -7.18 0.09 -3.40
N PRO A 131 -5.93 -0.25 -3.71
CA PRO A 131 -5.60 -0.86 -4.98
C PRO A 131 -6.47 -2.10 -5.15
N SER A 132 -6.95 -2.37 -6.36
CA SER A 132 -7.54 -3.69 -6.62
C SER A 132 -6.52 -4.76 -6.23
N ALA A 133 -6.92 -5.98 -5.81
CA ALA A 133 -5.97 -6.95 -5.23
C ALA A 133 -4.75 -7.32 -6.12
N GLY A 134 -4.74 -6.96 -7.41
CA GLY A 134 -3.57 -7.06 -8.29
C GLY A 134 -2.58 -5.87 -8.21
N ASP A 135 -3.01 -4.73 -7.68
CA ASP A 135 -2.29 -3.46 -7.65
C ASP A 135 -1.48 -3.23 -6.37
N LEU A 136 -1.60 -4.11 -5.35
CA LEU A 136 -0.78 -4.09 -4.12
C LEU A 136 0.73 -4.02 -4.44
N PHE A 137 1.13 -4.43 -5.65
CA PHE A 137 2.51 -4.53 -6.09
C PHE A 137 2.92 -3.62 -7.26
N GLY A 138 2.06 -2.75 -7.82
CA GLY A 138 2.52 -1.96 -8.99
C GLY A 138 1.52 -1.13 -9.79
N GLY A 139 0.41 -0.66 -9.22
CA GLY A 139 -0.62 0.06 -9.97
C GLY A 139 -0.41 1.56 -10.18
N ILE A 140 0.80 2.11 -9.97
CA ILE A 140 1.02 3.58 -9.97
C ILE A 140 2.00 3.99 -11.07
N SER A 141 1.58 4.94 -11.90
CA SER A 141 2.40 5.56 -12.94
C SER A 141 2.57 7.05 -12.68
N PHE A 142 3.77 7.56 -12.89
CA PHE A 142 4.12 8.96 -12.65
C PHE A 142 4.40 9.66 -13.98
N THR A 143 3.98 10.92 -14.10
CA THR A 143 4.49 11.79 -15.17
C THR A 143 6.01 11.97 -15.01
N PRO A 144 6.80 12.16 -16.08
CA PRO A 144 8.26 12.28 -15.98
C PRO A 144 8.74 13.38 -15.03
N ASN A 145 7.99 14.49 -14.93
CA ASN A 145 8.29 15.61 -14.04
C ASN A 145 7.69 15.45 -12.63
N PHE A 146 7.08 14.30 -12.32
CA PHE A 146 6.39 14.02 -11.07
C PHE A 146 5.35 15.10 -10.70
N SER A 147 4.66 15.68 -11.69
CA SER A 147 3.54 16.60 -11.44
C SER A 147 2.22 15.89 -11.15
N HIS A 148 2.04 14.68 -11.69
CA HIS A 148 0.85 13.86 -11.50
C HIS A 148 1.21 12.38 -11.35
N ALA A 149 0.32 11.63 -10.69
CA ALA A 149 0.32 10.18 -10.69
C ALA A 149 -1.05 9.66 -11.15
N ALA A 150 -1.04 8.60 -11.95
CA ALA A 150 -2.21 7.78 -12.23
C ALA A 150 -2.16 6.52 -11.38
N LEU A 151 -3.28 6.13 -10.77
CA LEU A 151 -3.37 4.94 -9.93
C LEU A 151 -4.76 4.31 -10.01
N THR A 152 -4.84 3.01 -9.69
CA THR A 152 -6.11 2.35 -9.43
C THR A 152 -6.63 2.75 -8.05
N TYR A 153 -7.90 3.13 -7.97
CA TYR A 153 -8.59 3.53 -6.75
C TYR A 153 -9.95 2.82 -6.65
N ALA A 154 -10.22 2.20 -5.50
CA ALA A 154 -11.53 1.66 -5.15
C ALA A 154 -11.88 2.06 -3.71
N ASP A 155 -13.17 2.11 -3.40
CA ASP A 155 -13.67 2.29 -2.03
C ASP A 155 -14.93 1.45 -1.79
N HIS A 156 -15.61 1.66 -0.66
CA HIS A 156 -16.82 0.91 -0.31
C HIS A 156 -18.03 1.25 -1.20
N THR A 157 -17.99 2.35 -1.96
CA THR A 157 -19.07 2.83 -2.82
C THR A 157 -18.80 2.61 -4.31
N ARG A 158 -17.54 2.42 -4.70
CA ARG A 158 -17.10 2.28 -6.09
C ARG A 158 -16.21 1.07 -6.31
N CYS A 159 -16.45 0.35 -7.40
CA CYS A 159 -15.46 -0.57 -7.96
C CYS A 159 -14.15 0.16 -8.31
N ALA A 160 -13.11 -0.62 -8.62
CA ALA A 160 -11.81 -0.08 -9.00
C ALA A 160 -11.89 0.78 -10.27
N GLU A 161 -11.38 2.00 -10.19
CA GLU A 161 -11.28 2.99 -11.26
C GLU A 161 -9.83 3.45 -11.44
N ILE A 162 -9.51 3.97 -12.62
CA ILE A 162 -8.28 4.74 -12.82
C ILE A 162 -8.55 6.19 -12.43
N ILE A 163 -7.75 6.70 -11.50
CA ILE A 163 -7.75 8.11 -11.10
C ILE A 163 -6.41 8.76 -11.42
N VAL A 164 -6.43 10.10 -11.50
CA VAL A 164 -5.24 10.94 -11.55
C VAL A 164 -5.25 11.88 -10.35
N ILE A 165 -4.09 11.96 -9.69
CA ILE A 165 -3.84 12.89 -8.59
C ILE A 165 -2.69 13.83 -8.96
N ALA A 166 -2.79 15.08 -8.53
CA ALA A 166 -1.70 16.04 -8.63
C ALA A 166 -0.69 15.81 -7.49
N LEU A 167 0.58 15.69 -7.85
CA LEU A 167 1.70 15.60 -6.92
C LEU A 167 2.24 17.02 -6.75
N LYS A 168 1.62 17.81 -5.87
CA LYS A 168 2.21 19.12 -5.52
C LYS A 168 3.54 18.89 -4.80
N ASN A 169 4.46 19.85 -4.89
CA ASN A 169 5.56 20.01 -3.94
C ASN A 169 4.95 20.20 -2.55
N GLN A 170 4.53 19.11 -1.91
CA GLN A 170 4.02 19.11 -0.56
C GLN A 170 5.21 19.50 0.30
N SER A 171 5.34 20.80 0.52
CA SER A 171 6.17 21.36 1.58
C SER A 171 5.54 20.82 2.85
N VAL A 172 6.11 19.73 3.37
CA VAL A 172 5.56 19.03 4.52
C VAL A 172 5.51 20.04 5.65
N SER A 173 4.29 20.36 6.12
CA SER A 173 4.14 20.97 7.44
C SER A 173 4.77 19.99 8.43
N HIS A 174 5.83 20.45 9.12
CA HIS A 174 6.73 19.69 9.99
C HIS A 174 6.07 19.06 11.24
N GLN A 175 4.84 18.58 11.15
CA GLN A 175 4.27 17.77 12.22
C GLN A 175 4.64 16.32 11.95
N PRO A 176 5.45 15.68 12.82
CA PRO A 176 5.60 14.24 12.79
C PRO A 176 4.20 13.63 12.85
N PRO A 177 3.94 12.49 12.19
CA PRO A 177 2.81 11.67 12.60
C PRO A 177 3.00 11.40 14.08
N THR A 178 2.18 12.04 14.92
CA THR A 178 2.13 11.71 16.34
C THR A 178 1.88 10.22 16.43
N THR A 179 2.31 9.57 17.50
CA THR A 179 2.01 8.16 17.82
C THR A 179 0.51 7.82 17.88
N SER A 180 -0.38 8.76 17.54
CA SER A 180 -1.75 8.47 17.15
C SER A 180 -1.77 8.05 15.68
N HIS A 181 -2.42 6.93 15.39
CA HIS A 181 -2.70 6.46 14.04
C HIS A 181 -3.59 7.41 13.20
N GLN A 182 -3.61 8.70 13.49
CA GLN A 182 -4.25 9.71 12.68
C GLN A 182 -3.22 10.32 11.73
N PRO A 183 -3.43 10.24 10.41
CA PRO A 183 -2.56 10.91 9.46
C PRO A 183 -2.60 12.43 9.71
N PRO A 184 -1.47 13.15 9.52
CA PRO A 184 -1.46 14.60 9.59
C PRO A 184 -2.51 15.17 8.61
N THR A 185 -3.39 16.02 9.13
CA THR A 185 -4.48 16.65 8.38
C THR A 185 -3.93 17.81 7.56
N THR A 186 -3.44 17.53 6.35
CA THR A 186 -3.25 18.59 5.35
C THR A 186 -4.62 18.94 4.75
N SER A 187 -5.14 20.11 5.13
CA SER A 187 -6.47 20.62 4.80
C SER A 187 -6.70 21.01 3.33
N ASN A 188 -5.93 20.47 2.39
CA ASN A 188 -6.05 20.80 0.97
C ASN A 188 -6.58 19.58 0.20
N GLN A 189 -7.87 19.28 0.39
CA GLN A 189 -8.59 18.27 -0.38
C GLN A 189 -8.72 18.74 -1.84
N GLN A 190 -7.80 18.31 -2.71
CA GLN A 190 -8.08 18.34 -4.14
C GLN A 190 -8.98 17.14 -4.48
N PRO A 191 -10.10 17.36 -5.20
CA PRO A 191 -10.98 16.27 -5.60
C PRO A 191 -10.22 15.28 -6.50
N LEU A 192 -10.46 14.00 -6.29
CA LEU A 192 -9.91 12.94 -7.15
C LEU A 192 -10.45 13.10 -8.57
N THR A 193 -9.56 13.01 -9.57
CA THR A 193 -9.97 13.05 -10.98
C THR A 193 -10.11 11.63 -11.50
N TYR A 194 -11.34 11.17 -11.73
CA TYR A 194 -11.62 9.85 -12.31
C TYR A 194 -11.49 9.90 -13.83
N ILE A 195 -10.74 8.96 -14.39
CA ILE A 195 -10.57 8.79 -15.84
C ILE A 195 -11.53 7.75 -16.41
N THR A 196 -11.92 6.79 -15.58
CA THR A 196 -12.82 5.69 -15.95
C THR A 196 -14.11 5.73 -15.12
N ASN A 197 -15.10 4.93 -15.56
CA ASN A 197 -16.36 4.69 -14.86
C ASN A 197 -16.79 3.23 -15.03
N PHE A 198 -15.93 2.31 -14.61
CA PHE A 198 -16.22 0.88 -14.61
C PHE A 198 -17.35 0.52 -13.63
N ASP A 199 -17.51 1.31 -12.56
CA ASP A 199 -18.56 1.16 -11.55
C ASP A 199 -19.98 1.21 -12.13
N ALA A 200 -20.18 1.89 -13.27
CA ALA A 200 -21.47 2.00 -13.94
C ALA A 200 -22.17 0.65 -14.16
N GLN A 201 -21.41 -0.43 -14.35
CA GLN A 201 -21.93 -1.79 -14.56
C GLN A 201 -22.63 -2.36 -13.31
N THR A 202 -22.25 -1.90 -12.12
CA THR A 202 -22.78 -2.39 -10.84
C THR A 202 -23.64 -1.36 -10.12
N ALA A 203 -23.89 -0.19 -10.73
CA ALA A 203 -24.62 0.91 -10.11
C ALA A 203 -26.04 0.55 -9.65
N ALA A 204 -26.71 -0.35 -10.37
CA ALA A 204 -28.07 -0.80 -10.05
C ALA A 204 -28.11 -2.08 -9.20
N TRP A 205 -26.96 -2.63 -8.79
CA TRP A 205 -26.93 -3.88 -8.03
C TRP A 205 -27.33 -3.61 -6.57
N PRO A 206 -28.20 -4.43 -5.96
CA PRO A 206 -28.60 -4.28 -4.57
C PRO A 206 -27.52 -4.86 -3.64
N LEU A 207 -26.40 -4.16 -3.53
CA LEU A 207 -25.24 -4.59 -2.75
C LEU A 207 -25.36 -4.16 -1.29
N ALA A 208 -24.72 -4.94 -0.43
CA ALA A 208 -24.59 -4.67 0.99
C ALA A 208 -23.73 -3.42 1.25
N GLN A 209 -23.98 -2.76 2.38
CA GLN A 209 -23.23 -1.58 2.81
C GLN A 209 -22.05 -1.99 3.68
N HIS A 210 -20.88 -1.41 3.43
CA HIS A 210 -19.66 -1.67 4.21
C HIS A 210 -19.34 -0.48 5.11
N GLU A 211 -18.98 -0.74 6.35
CA GLU A 211 -18.54 0.25 7.33
C GLU A 211 -17.27 -0.21 8.03
N VAL A 212 -16.30 0.68 8.20
CA VAL A 212 -15.16 0.42 9.09
C VAL A 212 -15.61 0.64 10.53
N ILE A 213 -15.54 -0.41 11.33
CA ILE A 213 -15.81 -0.36 12.77
C ILE A 213 -14.49 -0.48 13.54
N GLN A 214 -14.46 0.13 14.73
CA GLN A 214 -13.30 0.13 15.62
C GLN A 214 -13.66 -0.36 17.01
N TRP A 215 -12.77 -1.12 17.64
CA TRP A 215 -12.91 -1.54 19.03
C TRP A 215 -11.55 -1.68 19.71
N SER A 216 -11.53 -1.60 21.05
CA SER A 216 -10.34 -1.86 21.84
C SER A 216 -10.17 -3.36 22.10
N SER A 217 -8.98 -3.88 21.82
CA SER A 217 -8.55 -5.22 22.22
C SER A 217 -8.27 -5.30 23.73
N ARG A 218 -8.12 -6.51 24.25
CA ARG A 218 -7.84 -6.79 25.67
C ARG A 218 -6.54 -6.14 26.17
N ASP A 219 -5.58 -5.93 25.27
CA ASP A 219 -4.28 -5.30 25.50
C ASP A 219 -4.29 -3.77 25.26
N GLY A 220 -5.44 -3.20 24.94
CA GLY A 220 -5.60 -1.77 24.66
C GLY A 220 -5.30 -1.36 23.22
N ALA A 221 -4.88 -2.29 22.35
CA ALA A 221 -4.71 -2.00 20.92
C ALA A 221 -6.06 -1.63 20.28
N THR A 222 -6.08 -0.59 19.44
CA THR A 222 -7.26 -0.26 18.63
C THR A 222 -7.29 -1.14 17.40
N ILE A 223 -8.35 -1.92 17.23
CA ILE A 223 -8.55 -2.82 16.10
C ILE A 223 -9.55 -2.20 15.14
N GLU A 224 -9.31 -2.34 13.85
CA GLU A 224 -10.27 -2.04 12.78
C GLU A 224 -10.80 -3.33 12.15
N GLY A 225 -12.07 -3.30 11.76
CA GLY A 225 -12.72 -4.35 10.98
C GLY A 225 -13.74 -3.75 10.03
N VAL A 226 -14.26 -4.58 9.13
CA VAL A 226 -15.29 -4.17 8.16
C VAL A 226 -16.58 -4.88 8.52
N LEU A 227 -17.61 -4.10 8.86
CA LEU A 227 -18.97 -4.58 9.07
C LEU A 227 -19.75 -4.44 7.77
N THR A 228 -20.30 -5.56 7.30
CA THR A 228 -21.17 -5.61 6.13
C THR A 228 -22.63 -5.74 6.56
N LYS A 229 -23.45 -4.80 6.11
CA LYS A 229 -24.88 -4.70 6.45
C LYS A 229 -25.75 -4.98 5.23
N PRO A 230 -26.87 -5.71 5.38
CA PRO A 230 -27.89 -5.80 4.33
C PRO A 230 -28.31 -4.41 3.83
N ILE A 231 -28.70 -4.32 2.55
CA ILE A 231 -29.11 -3.05 1.94
C ILE A 231 -30.31 -2.39 2.65
N ASP A 232 -31.15 -3.21 3.30
CA ASP A 232 -32.35 -2.87 4.07
C ASP A 232 -32.11 -2.97 5.58
N PHE A 233 -30.88 -2.75 6.04
CA PHE A 233 -30.52 -2.83 7.46
C PHE A 233 -31.40 -1.92 8.33
N ASP A 234 -31.96 -2.52 9.38
CA ASP A 234 -32.75 -1.87 10.42
C ASP A 234 -32.04 -2.05 11.77
N PRO A 235 -31.54 -0.97 12.41
CA PRO A 235 -30.86 -1.09 13.69
C PRO A 235 -31.75 -1.61 14.83
N ALA A 236 -33.08 -1.62 14.68
CA ALA A 236 -34.01 -2.18 15.66
C ALA A 236 -34.21 -3.69 15.54
N ARG A 237 -33.72 -4.32 14.46
CA ARG A 237 -33.87 -5.75 14.19
C ARG A 237 -32.62 -6.53 14.59
N ALA A 238 -32.83 -7.74 15.10
CA ALA A 238 -31.75 -8.70 15.32
C ALA A 238 -31.41 -9.48 14.03
N TYR A 239 -30.12 -9.63 13.76
CA TYR A 239 -29.58 -10.35 12.60
C TYR A 239 -28.62 -11.46 13.08
N PRO A 240 -28.56 -12.62 12.40
CA PRO A 240 -27.44 -13.54 12.57
C PRO A 240 -26.13 -12.85 12.16
N LEU A 241 -25.07 -13.07 12.93
CA LEU A 241 -23.72 -12.59 12.65
C LEU A 241 -22.86 -13.72 12.09
N LEU A 242 -22.23 -13.51 10.94
CA LEU A 242 -21.23 -14.39 10.37
C LEU A 242 -19.86 -13.71 10.39
N VAL A 243 -18.86 -14.30 11.02
CA VAL A 243 -17.53 -13.68 11.09
C VAL A 243 -16.61 -14.29 10.04
N VAL A 244 -16.12 -13.46 9.12
CA VAL A 244 -15.07 -13.85 8.16
C VAL A 244 -13.72 -13.49 8.78
N ILE A 245 -12.98 -14.52 9.17
CA ILE A 245 -11.65 -14.37 9.77
C ILE A 245 -10.60 -14.67 8.70
N HIS A 246 -9.66 -13.74 8.54
CA HIS A 246 -8.38 -13.98 7.89
C HIS A 246 -7.26 -13.80 8.92
N GLY A 247 -6.11 -14.43 8.69
CA GLY A 247 -4.98 -14.36 9.61
C GLY A 247 -4.06 -13.19 9.30
N GLY A 248 -3.61 -12.46 10.32
CA GLY A 248 -2.40 -11.64 10.24
C GLY A 248 -1.15 -12.52 10.38
N PRO A 249 -0.05 -12.23 9.68
CA PRO A 249 0.20 -11.07 8.81
C PRO A 249 -0.31 -11.26 7.37
N THR A 250 -1.03 -12.34 7.09
CA THR A 250 -1.38 -12.76 5.72
C THR A 250 -2.38 -11.83 5.02
N ALA A 251 -3.36 -11.28 5.72
CA ALA A 251 -4.39 -10.45 5.09
C ALA A 251 -5.09 -9.50 6.08
N VAL A 252 -5.91 -8.61 5.52
CA VAL A 252 -6.80 -7.68 6.24
C VAL A 252 -8.12 -7.53 5.46
N SER A 253 -9.21 -7.21 6.15
CA SER A 253 -10.48 -6.88 5.52
C SER A 253 -10.44 -5.45 5.01
N ILE A 254 -10.94 -5.25 3.80
CA ILE A 254 -10.92 -3.95 3.14
C ILE A 254 -12.36 -3.51 2.85
N PRO A 255 -12.79 -2.29 3.24
CA PRO A 255 -14.13 -1.77 2.92
C PRO A 255 -14.23 -1.46 1.43
N SER A 256 -14.56 -2.48 0.62
CA SER A 256 -14.66 -2.36 -0.83
C SER A 256 -16.03 -2.79 -1.32
N LYS A 257 -16.59 -2.11 -2.32
CA LYS A 257 -17.91 -2.44 -2.89
C LYS A 257 -18.05 -3.91 -3.30
N LEU A 258 -17.01 -4.45 -3.94
CA LEU A 258 -16.90 -5.86 -4.36
C LEU A 258 -15.45 -6.33 -4.22
N SER A 259 -15.10 -6.85 -3.04
CA SER A 259 -13.73 -7.22 -2.70
C SER A 259 -13.24 -8.40 -3.54
N TYR A 260 -11.92 -8.56 -3.60
CA TYR A 260 -11.31 -9.75 -4.20
C TYR A 260 -11.74 -11.03 -3.45
N TYR A 261 -11.84 -10.97 -2.13
CA TYR A 261 -12.24 -12.12 -1.30
C TYR A 261 -13.71 -12.46 -1.48
N GLU A 262 -14.58 -11.45 -1.64
CA GLU A 262 -16.01 -11.62 -1.90
C GLU A 262 -16.29 -12.30 -3.24
N ARG A 263 -15.50 -11.93 -4.26
CA ARG A 263 -15.64 -12.49 -5.60
C ARG A 263 -15.08 -13.90 -5.75
N ARG A 264 -14.21 -14.35 -4.82
CA ARG A 264 -13.44 -15.58 -4.98
C ARG A 264 -13.66 -16.65 -3.90
N TYR A 265 -13.85 -16.25 -2.64
CA TYR A 265 -13.84 -17.18 -1.51
C TYR A 265 -15.11 -17.11 -0.67
N TYR A 266 -15.56 -15.91 -0.29
CA TYR A 266 -16.63 -15.73 0.68
C TYR A 266 -17.85 -15.09 0.00
N PRO A 267 -19.02 -15.75 -0.03
CA PRO A 267 -20.23 -15.19 -0.64
C PRO A 267 -20.92 -14.17 0.29
N ILE A 268 -20.19 -13.14 0.73
CA ILE A 268 -20.61 -12.13 1.71
C ILE A 268 -21.86 -11.40 1.22
N GLN A 269 -21.89 -10.99 -0.04
CA GLN A 269 -23.05 -10.30 -0.63
C GLN A 269 -24.32 -11.18 -0.60
N GLN A 270 -24.18 -12.49 -0.84
CA GLN A 270 -25.29 -13.44 -0.79
C GLN A 270 -25.77 -13.71 0.63
N TRP A 271 -24.86 -13.73 1.62
CA TRP A 271 -25.23 -13.84 3.03
C TRP A 271 -25.93 -12.58 3.52
N ALA A 272 -25.43 -11.39 3.16
CA ALA A 272 -26.06 -10.12 3.49
C ALA A 272 -27.46 -10.02 2.88
N ALA A 273 -27.63 -10.41 1.61
CA ALA A 273 -28.93 -10.47 0.95
C ALA A 273 -29.92 -11.46 1.59
N LYS A 274 -29.43 -12.43 2.36
CA LYS A 274 -30.25 -13.36 3.17
C LYS A 274 -30.52 -12.84 4.59
N GLY A 275 -30.11 -11.61 4.89
CA GLY A 275 -30.33 -10.96 6.18
C GLY A 275 -29.32 -11.35 7.24
N ALA A 276 -28.07 -11.62 6.88
CA ALA A 276 -26.97 -11.71 7.85
C ALA A 276 -26.22 -10.38 7.97
N LEU A 277 -25.72 -10.09 9.17
CA LEU A 277 -24.58 -9.20 9.35
C LEU A 277 -23.30 -10.02 9.16
N ILE A 278 -22.30 -9.44 8.53
CA ILE A 278 -20.98 -10.06 8.31
C ILE A 278 -19.90 -9.17 8.89
#